data_AF-A0A7W3LI71-F1
#
_entry.id   AF-A0A7W3LI71-F1
#
_cell.length_a   1.000
_cell.length_b   1.000
_cell.length_c   1.000
_cell.angle_alpha   90.00
_cell.angle_beta   90.00
_cell.angle_gamma   90.00
#
_symmetry.space_group_name_H-M   'P 1'
#
loop_
_entity.id
_entity.type
_entity.pdbx_description
1 polymer ?
#
loop_
_entity_poly.entity_id
_entity_poly.type
_entity_poly.pdbx_seq_one_letter_code
_entity_poly.pdbx_strand_id
1 'polypeptide(L)'
;MTSKIVFWGLSLLGMLLLFTVVENVPSGPVKALALNVGGPALLVAAPLYLVARMRFRSGAVRTTGTVERCEEDGPGEVTCVLVIGFVDLAGDRHVFTEEHAPKREVGEEVPVLYDPAAPARARLHRHPAVDLLTAAAMLLVGVVLTSAGWGPHLVR
;
A
#
# COMPACT_ATOMS: atom_id res chain seq x y z
N MET A 1 -6.38 -28.01 -8.88
CA MET A 1 -7.41 -27.97 -7.81
C MET A 1 -6.84 -27.61 -6.43
N THR A 2 -5.56 -27.21 -6.33
CA THR A 2 -4.79 -26.95 -5.10
C THR A 2 -4.76 -25.47 -4.66
N SER A 3 -5.36 -24.56 -5.44
CA SER A 3 -5.25 -23.10 -5.22
C SER A 3 -6.13 -22.55 -4.10
N LYS A 4 -7.28 -23.19 -3.80
CA LYS A 4 -8.19 -22.69 -2.76
C LYS A 4 -7.63 -22.89 -1.35
N ILE A 5 -7.12 -24.09 -1.03
CA ILE A 5 -6.68 -24.44 0.34
C ILE A 5 -5.49 -23.58 0.80
N VAL A 6 -4.56 -23.28 -0.10
CA VAL A 6 -3.39 -22.42 0.20
C VAL A 6 -3.83 -20.97 0.48
N PHE A 7 -4.81 -20.46 -0.26
CA PHE A 7 -5.36 -19.12 -0.07
C PHE A 7 -6.08 -18.97 1.28
N TRP A 8 -6.86 -19.98 1.69
CA TRP A 8 -7.50 -20.01 3.00
C TRP A 8 -6.47 -20.11 4.13
N GLY A 9 -5.43 -20.94 3.98
CA GLY A 9 -4.35 -21.08 4.96
C GLY A 9 -3.56 -19.79 5.19
N LEU A 10 -3.22 -19.07 4.11
CA LEU A 10 -2.52 -17.78 4.19
C LEU A 10 -3.38 -16.67 4.81
N SER A 11 -4.68 -16.64 4.50
CA SER A 11 -5.61 -15.70 5.15
C SER A 11 -5.74 -15.97 6.64
N LEU A 12 -5.83 -17.25 7.04
CA LEU A 12 -5.96 -17.63 8.45
C LEU A 12 -4.69 -17.31 9.23
N LEU A 13 -3.52 -17.56 8.64
CA LEU A 13 -2.22 -17.21 9.22
C LEU A 13 -2.05 -15.69 9.35
N GLY A 14 -2.43 -14.93 8.32
CA GLY A 14 -2.42 -13.46 8.36
C GLY A 14 -3.36 -12.90 9.43
N MET A 15 -4.55 -13.50 9.57
CA MET A 15 -5.52 -13.15 10.62
C MET A 15 -4.96 -13.45 12.02
N LEU A 16 -4.31 -14.60 12.22
CA LEU A 16 -3.68 -14.97 13.48
C LEU A 16 -2.51 -14.04 13.84
N LEU A 17 -1.68 -13.66 12.87
CA LEU A 17 -0.58 -12.70 13.07
C LEU A 17 -1.08 -11.30 13.39
N LEU A 18 -2.19 -10.86 12.78
CA LEU A 18 -2.84 -9.60 13.13
C LEU A 18 -3.42 -9.66 14.55
N PHE A 19 -4.01 -10.79 14.93
CA PHE A 19 -4.57 -10.99 16.26
C PHE A 19 -3.49 -10.92 17.35
N THR A 20 -2.34 -11.54 17.14
CA THR A 20 -1.22 -11.48 18.10
C THR A 20 -0.61 -10.08 18.21
N VAL A 21 -0.60 -9.28 17.14
CA VAL A 21 -0.19 -7.88 17.18
C VAL A 21 -1.19 -7.04 17.98
N VAL A 22 -2.50 -7.27 17.81
CA VAL A 22 -3.55 -6.59 18.59
C VAL A 22 -3.51 -6.96 20.08
N GLU A 23 -3.17 -8.20 20.41
CA GLU A 23 -2.99 -8.64 21.80
C GLU A 23 -1.79 -7.97 22.49
N ASN A 24 -0.75 -7.63 21.74
CA ASN A 24 0.43 -6.91 22.24
C ASN A 24 0.26 -5.38 22.31
N VAL A 25 -0.90 -4.83 21.94
CA VAL A 25 -1.17 -3.40 22.12
C VAL A 25 -1.34 -3.11 23.62
N PRO A 26 -0.51 -2.21 24.20
CA PRO A 26 -0.54 -1.92 25.64
C PRO A 26 -1.95 -1.50 26.07
N SER A 27 -2.43 -2.10 27.16
CA SER A 27 -3.75 -1.86 27.73
C SER A 27 -3.92 -0.41 28.16
N GLY A 28 -4.90 0.29 27.60
CA GLY A 28 -5.15 1.71 27.88
C GLY A 28 -6.06 2.39 26.85
N PRO A 29 -6.19 3.73 26.89
CA PRO A 29 -7.04 4.50 25.95
C PRO A 29 -6.63 4.32 24.48
N VAL A 30 -5.35 3.99 24.23
CA VAL A 30 -4.82 3.70 22.88
C VAL A 30 -5.49 2.47 22.27
N LYS A 31 -5.70 1.41 23.04
CA LYS A 31 -6.38 0.18 22.58
C LYS A 31 -7.86 0.47 22.24
N ALA A 32 -8.54 1.27 23.08
CA ALA A 32 -9.93 1.66 22.84
C ALA A 32 -10.07 2.55 21.58
N LEU A 33 -9.14 3.48 21.36
CA LEU A 33 -9.12 4.31 20.16
C LEU A 33 -8.87 3.48 18.89
N ALA A 34 -7.88 2.58 18.92
CA ALA A 34 -7.56 1.70 17.80
C ALA A 34 -8.74 0.79 17.41
N LEU A 35 -9.44 0.23 18.40
CA LEU A 35 -10.57 -0.68 18.16
C LEU A 35 -11.85 0.04 17.72
N ASN A 36 -12.19 1.19 18.34
CA ASN A 36 -13.46 1.87 18.07
C ASN A 36 -13.39 2.84 16.88
N VAL A 37 -12.24 3.45 16.63
CA VAL A 37 -12.06 4.43 15.56
C VAL A 37 -11.22 3.86 14.44
N GLY A 38 -10.12 3.17 14.75
CA GLY A 38 -9.18 2.64 13.76
C GLY A 38 -9.81 1.61 12.81
N GLY A 39 -10.58 0.66 13.35
CA GLY A 39 -11.28 -0.35 12.56
C GLY A 39 -12.24 0.25 11.52
N PRO A 40 -13.27 1.01 11.94
CA PRO A 40 -14.20 1.66 11.02
C PRO A 40 -13.52 2.64 10.06
N ALA A 41 -12.51 3.39 10.52
CA ALA A 41 -11.75 4.29 9.67
C ALA A 41 -11.04 3.54 8.54
N LEU A 42 -10.42 2.39 8.81
CA LEU A 42 -9.80 1.57 7.77
C LEU A 42 -10.81 1.02 6.78
N LEU A 43 -11.99 0.60 7.26
CA LEU A 43 -13.07 0.11 6.40
C LEU A 43 -13.56 1.17 5.40
N VAL A 44 -13.58 2.44 5.80
CA VAL A 44 -13.91 3.58 4.93
C VAL A 44 -12.72 3.99 4.05
N ALA A 45 -11.50 3.92 4.59
CA ALA A 45 -10.30 4.30 3.85
C ALA A 45 -10.01 3.38 2.66
N ALA A 46 -10.31 2.08 2.76
CA ALA A 46 -10.06 1.11 1.69
C ALA A 46 -10.80 1.41 0.36
N PRO A 47 -12.13 1.64 0.33
CA PRO A 47 -12.82 2.02 -0.90
C PRO A 47 -12.37 3.39 -1.42
N LEU A 48 -12.11 4.36 -0.53
CA LEU A 48 -11.59 5.68 -0.92
C LEU A 48 -10.21 5.57 -1.60
N TYR A 49 -9.33 4.73 -1.05
CA TYR A 49 -8.03 4.43 -1.62
C TYR A 49 -8.15 3.85 -3.04
N LEU A 50 -9.03 2.85 -3.24
CA LEU A 50 -9.26 2.27 -4.56
C LEU A 50 -9.82 3.28 -5.55
N VAL A 51 -10.80 4.10 -5.14
CA VAL A 51 -11.38 5.14 -6.02
C VAL A 51 -10.33 6.16 -6.43
N ALA A 52 -9.51 6.64 -5.48
CA ALA A 52 -8.42 7.56 -5.77
C ALA A 52 -7.41 6.94 -6.75
N ARG A 53 -7.09 5.66 -6.57
CA ARG A 53 -6.15 4.93 -7.44
C ARG A 53 -6.70 4.69 -8.84
N MET A 54 -7.98 4.34 -8.95
CA MET A 54 -8.66 4.20 -10.24
C MET A 54 -8.71 5.53 -10.98
N ARG A 55 -9.06 6.63 -10.29
CA ARG A 55 -9.10 7.97 -10.87
C ARG A 55 -7.73 8.44 -11.36
N PHE A 56 -6.67 8.17 -10.59
CA PHE A 56 -5.31 8.42 -11.03
C PHE A 56 -4.99 7.62 -12.29
N ARG A 57 -5.25 6.31 -12.31
CA ARG A 57 -4.95 5.45 -13.47
C ARG A 57 -5.77 5.81 -14.71
N SER A 58 -6.98 6.36 -14.58
CA SER A 58 -7.78 6.79 -15.72
C SER A 58 -7.26 8.06 -16.40
N GLY A 59 -6.61 8.95 -15.64
CA GLY A 59 -6.02 10.18 -16.17
C GLY A 59 -4.51 10.10 -16.44
N ALA A 60 -3.86 9.06 -15.95
CA ALA A 60 -2.41 8.96 -16.01
C ALA A 60 -1.90 8.46 -17.36
N VAL A 61 -0.83 9.08 -17.81
CA VAL A 61 -0.08 8.73 -19.02
C VAL A 61 1.10 7.84 -18.64
N ARG A 62 1.44 6.90 -19.52
CA ARG A 62 2.60 6.02 -19.37
C ARG A 62 3.80 6.62 -20.09
N THR A 63 4.95 6.61 -19.43
CA THR A 63 6.24 6.99 -20.00
C THR A 63 7.33 6.08 -19.41
N THR A 64 8.55 6.20 -19.92
CA THR A 64 9.73 5.53 -19.36
C THR A 64 10.51 6.56 -18.54
N GLY A 65 10.88 6.19 -17.32
CA GLY A 65 11.82 6.94 -16.49
C GLY A 65 13.13 6.18 -16.31
N THR A 66 14.13 6.86 -15.78
CA THR A 66 15.45 6.32 -15.49
C THR A 66 15.74 6.46 -14.00
N VAL A 67 16.26 5.41 -13.38
CA VAL A 67 16.69 5.45 -11.98
C VAL A 67 17.97 6.30 -11.87
N GLU A 68 17.89 7.42 -11.16
CA GLU A 68 19.02 8.33 -10.96
C GLU A 68 19.77 8.03 -9.66
N ARG A 69 19.06 7.51 -8.66
CA ARG A 69 19.62 7.15 -7.35
C ARG A 69 18.79 6.04 -6.71
N CYS A 70 19.46 5.13 -6.01
CA CYS A 70 18.85 4.14 -5.12
C CYS A 70 19.61 4.22 -3.80
N GLU A 71 18.92 4.61 -2.73
CA GLU A 71 19.48 4.75 -1.39
C GLU A 71 18.85 3.70 -0.50
N GLU A 72 19.65 2.74 -0.05
CA GLU A 72 19.18 1.64 0.79
C GLU A 72 18.73 2.17 2.16
N ASP A 73 17.58 1.70 2.63
CA ASP A 73 17.06 2.05 3.96
C ASP A 73 17.94 1.46 5.09
N GLY A 74 18.71 0.40 4.78
CA GLY A 74 19.63 -0.27 5.68
C GLY A 74 20.44 -1.39 4.99
N PRO A 75 21.53 -1.88 5.60
CA PRO A 75 22.37 -2.92 5.01
C PRO A 75 21.60 -4.23 4.85
N GLY A 76 21.50 -4.71 3.61
CA GLY A 76 20.83 -5.97 3.27
C GLY A 76 19.32 -5.87 3.05
N GLU A 77 18.79 -4.65 2.98
CA GLU A 77 17.37 -4.41 2.73
C GLU A 77 17.04 -4.62 1.25
N VAL A 78 15.91 -5.27 0.97
CA VAL A 78 15.45 -5.55 -0.40
C VAL A 78 14.75 -4.35 -1.04
N THR A 79 14.54 -3.29 -0.25
CA THR A 79 13.94 -2.02 -0.68
C THR A 79 14.94 -0.88 -0.59
N CYS A 80 14.76 0.13 -1.44
CA CYS A 80 15.49 1.38 -1.37
C CYS A 80 14.56 2.57 -1.69
N VAL A 81 15.01 3.76 -1.30
CA VAL A 81 14.46 5.01 -1.77
C VAL A 81 15.00 5.26 -3.17
N LEU A 82 14.11 5.17 -4.17
CA LEU A 82 14.44 5.42 -5.57
C LEU A 82 14.17 6.88 -5.94
N VAL A 83 15.13 7.52 -6.60
CA VAL A 83 14.93 8.80 -7.29
C VAL A 83 14.90 8.50 -8.77
N ILE A 84 13.78 8.84 -9.42
CA ILE A 84 13.52 8.49 -10.81
C ILE A 84 13.26 9.77 -11.60
N GLY A 85 14.04 9.98 -12.65
CA GLY A 85 13.81 11.03 -13.63
C GLY A 85 12.98 10.53 -14.80
N PHE A 86 12.08 11.34 -15.33
CA PHE A 86 11.35 11.02 -16.55
C PHE A 86 11.08 12.28 -17.37
N VAL A 87 10.74 12.08 -18.64
CA VAL A 87 10.32 13.16 -19.54
C VAL A 87 8.83 13.03 -19.80
N ASP A 88 8.09 14.13 -19.64
CA ASP A 88 6.66 14.18 -19.93
C ASP A 88 6.36 14.31 -21.43
N LEU A 89 5.07 14.40 -21.78
CA LEU A 89 4.64 14.56 -23.17
C LEU A 89 4.98 15.94 -23.76
N ALA A 90 5.21 16.95 -22.93
CA ALA A 90 5.63 18.28 -23.36
C ALA A 90 7.15 18.35 -23.61
N GLY A 91 7.90 17.33 -23.20
CA GLY A 91 9.35 17.28 -23.28
C GLY A 91 10.05 17.82 -22.01
N ASP A 92 9.29 18.14 -20.96
CA ASP A 92 9.84 18.63 -19.71
C ASP A 92 10.33 17.47 -18.85
N ARG A 93 11.50 17.67 -18.23
CA ARG A 93 12.09 16.68 -17.32
C ARG A 93 11.55 16.88 -15.91
N HIS A 94 11.08 15.79 -15.32
CA HIS A 94 10.58 15.72 -13.95
C HIS A 94 11.33 14.66 -13.16
N VAL A 95 11.41 14.84 -11.85
CA VAL A 95 12.02 13.87 -10.93
C VAL A 95 11.03 13.62 -9.80
N PHE A 96 10.87 12.35 -9.42
CA PHE A 96 10.10 11.98 -8.25
C PHE A 96 10.83 10.93 -7.41
N THR A 97 10.48 10.88 -6.14
CA THR A 97 11.02 9.93 -5.17
C THR A 97 9.98 8.87 -4.85
N GLU A 98 10.37 7.60 -4.91
CA GLU A 98 9.54 6.48 -4.50
C GLU A 98 10.22 5.75 -3.33
N GLU A 99 9.58 5.80 -2.17
CA GLU A 99 10.05 5.12 -0.97
C GLU A 99 9.64 3.63 -0.98
N HIS A 100 10.41 2.79 -0.27
CA HIS A 100 10.13 1.36 -0.11
C HIS A 100 9.96 0.63 -1.47
N ALA A 101 10.68 1.07 -2.50
CA ALA A 101 10.64 0.45 -3.80
C ALA A 101 11.63 -0.72 -3.86
N PRO A 102 11.36 -1.79 -4.63
CA PRO A 102 12.34 -2.86 -4.84
C PRO A 102 13.64 -2.27 -5.36
N LYS A 103 14.78 -2.78 -4.88
CA LYS A 103 16.10 -2.34 -5.33
C LYS A 103 16.23 -2.41 -6.87
N ARG A 104 16.77 -1.35 -7.46
CA ARG A 104 17.01 -1.19 -8.90
C ARG A 104 18.40 -0.63 -9.14
N GLU A 105 18.96 -0.90 -10.31
CA GLU A 105 20.26 -0.36 -10.68
C GLU A 105 20.13 1.11 -11.12
N VAL A 106 21.12 1.93 -10.79
CA VAL A 106 21.20 3.30 -11.31
C VAL A 106 21.42 3.25 -12.82
N GLY A 107 20.63 4.00 -13.57
CA GLY A 107 20.56 3.96 -15.03
C GLY A 107 19.51 2.99 -15.59
N GLU A 108 18.86 2.19 -14.74
CA GLU A 108 17.82 1.26 -15.19
C GLU A 108 16.57 2.01 -15.67
N GLU A 109 16.01 1.58 -16.80
CA GLU A 109 14.74 2.09 -17.32
C GLU A 109 13.54 1.45 -16.60
N VAL A 110 12.63 2.28 -16.11
CA VAL A 110 11.46 1.85 -15.35
C VAL A 110 10.18 2.46 -15.93
N PRO A 111 9.07 1.69 -15.97
CA PRO A 111 7.80 2.22 -16.43
C PRO A 111 7.22 3.18 -15.37
N VAL A 112 6.90 4.40 -15.80
CA VAL A 112 6.34 5.48 -14.97
C VAL A 112 4.91 5.78 -15.41
N LEU A 113 4.01 5.99 -14.44
CA LEU A 113 2.75 6.68 -14.68
C LEU A 113 2.78 8.05 -14.03
N TYR A 114 2.34 9.06 -14.77
CA TYR A 114 2.18 10.41 -14.25
C TYR A 114 0.84 11.00 -14.69
N ASP A 115 0.33 11.94 -13.90
CA ASP A 115 -0.85 12.74 -14.24
C ASP A 115 -0.38 13.98 -15.02
N PRO A 116 -0.81 14.21 -16.28
CA PRO A 116 -0.40 15.39 -17.04
C PRO A 116 -0.79 16.72 -16.38
N ALA A 117 -1.85 16.75 -15.57
CA ALA A 117 -2.24 17.94 -14.83
C ALA A 117 -1.39 18.17 -13.56
N ALA A 118 -0.66 17.15 -13.10
CA ALA A 118 0.18 17.20 -11.91
C ALA A 118 1.36 16.21 -12.02
N PRO A 119 2.36 16.48 -12.88
CA PRO A 119 3.44 15.53 -13.18
C PRO A 119 4.29 15.15 -11.96
N ALA A 120 4.38 16.03 -10.95
CA ALA A 120 5.03 15.74 -9.67
C ALA A 120 4.38 14.57 -8.88
N ARG A 121 3.16 14.14 -9.24
CA ARG A 121 2.50 12.96 -8.64
C ARG A 121 2.80 11.66 -9.39
N ALA A 122 3.88 11.63 -10.16
CA ALA A 122 4.36 10.44 -10.84
C ALA A 122 4.65 9.31 -9.85
N ARG A 123 4.43 8.08 -10.32
CA ARG A 123 4.64 6.84 -9.57
C ARG A 123 5.12 5.75 -10.50
N LEU A 124 5.84 4.77 -9.95
CA LEU A 124 6.16 3.55 -10.69
C LEU A 124 4.90 2.83 -11.15
N HIS A 125 4.91 2.32 -12.38
CA HIS A 125 3.83 1.46 -12.88
C HIS A 125 3.84 0.14 -12.12
N ARG A 126 2.81 -0.06 -11.30
CA ARG A 126 2.57 -1.34 -10.61
C ARG A 126 1.33 -2.01 -11.19
N HIS A 127 1.34 -3.34 -11.17
CA HIS A 127 0.17 -4.13 -11.57
C HIS A 127 -1.03 -3.77 -10.69
N PRO A 128 -2.25 -3.57 -11.24
CA PRO A 128 -3.42 -3.16 -10.46
C PRO A 128 -3.80 -4.15 -9.35
N ALA A 129 -3.38 -5.41 -9.47
CA ALA A 129 -3.54 -6.40 -8.41
C ALA A 129 -2.87 -6.00 -7.08
N VAL A 130 -1.77 -5.23 -7.12
CA VAL A 130 -1.11 -4.74 -5.91
C VAL A 130 -2.02 -3.77 -5.16
N ASP A 131 -2.61 -2.81 -5.87
CA ASP A 131 -3.55 -1.84 -5.30
C ASP A 131 -4.78 -2.55 -4.69
N LEU A 132 -5.27 -3.60 -5.36
CA LEU A 132 -6.37 -4.45 -4.87
C LEU A 132 -5.98 -5.23 -3.61
N LEU A 133 -4.78 -5.82 -3.58
CA LEU A 133 -4.27 -6.55 -2.42
C LEU A 133 -4.10 -5.62 -1.21
N THR A 134 -3.58 -4.40 -1.41
CA THR A 134 -3.48 -3.40 -0.35
C THR A 134 -4.86 -3.04 0.21
N ALA A 135 -5.84 -2.77 -0.65
CA ALA A 135 -7.20 -2.47 -0.22
C ALA A 135 -7.85 -3.66 0.51
N ALA A 136 -7.63 -4.89 0.03
CA ALA A 136 -8.12 -6.10 0.70
C ALA A 136 -7.49 -6.28 2.09
N ALA A 137 -6.18 -6.03 2.23
CA ALA A 137 -5.50 -6.06 3.52
C ALA A 137 -6.08 -5.00 4.47
N MET A 138 -6.30 -3.77 4.00
CA MET A 138 -6.94 -2.72 4.79
C MET A 138 -8.34 -3.13 5.27
N LEU A 139 -9.15 -3.72 4.40
CA LEU A 139 -10.47 -4.22 4.77
C LEU A 139 -10.38 -5.33 5.83
N LEU A 140 -9.50 -6.32 5.63
CA LEU A 140 -9.32 -7.42 6.59
C LEU A 140 -8.90 -6.91 7.96
N VAL A 141 -7.93 -6.00 8.02
CA VAL A 141 -7.49 -5.36 9.27
C VAL A 141 -8.65 -4.59 9.91
N GLY A 142 -9.38 -3.80 9.13
CA GLY A 142 -10.53 -3.04 9.59
C GLY A 142 -11.64 -3.91 10.18
N VAL A 143 -11.97 -5.03 9.52
CA VAL A 143 -12.96 -6.01 10.01
C VAL A 143 -12.51 -6.61 11.34
N VAL A 144 -11.27 -7.10 11.43
CA VAL A 144 -10.73 -7.73 12.64
C VAL A 144 -10.78 -6.75 13.82
N LEU A 145 -10.28 -5.53 13.64
CA LEU A 145 -10.30 -4.50 14.69
C LEU A 145 -11.71 -4.14 15.14
N THR A 146 -12.63 -3.95 14.19
CA THR A 146 -14.02 -3.59 14.51
C THR A 146 -14.74 -4.73 15.26
N SER A 147 -14.56 -5.97 14.80
CA SER A 147 -15.15 -7.14 15.47
C SER A 147 -14.61 -7.36 16.89
N ALA A 148 -13.30 -7.15 17.10
CA ALA A 148 -12.68 -7.29 18.42
C ALA A 148 -13.10 -6.16 19.37
N GLY A 149 -13.35 -4.96 18.86
CA GLY A 149 -13.87 -3.83 19.64
C GLY A 149 -15.32 -4.02 20.09
N TRP A 150 -16.16 -4.65 19.27
CA TRP A 150 -17.59 -4.86 19.56
C TRP A 150 -17.91 -6.18 20.27
N GLY A 151 -17.02 -7.17 20.18
CA GLY A 151 -17.16 -8.46 20.88
C GLY A 151 -17.57 -8.37 22.36
N PRO A 152 -16.99 -7.50 23.20
CA PRO A 152 -17.36 -7.44 24.62
C PRO A 152 -18.74 -6.81 24.91
N HIS A 153 -19.39 -6.17 23.93
CA HIS A 153 -20.71 -5.54 24.10
C HIS A 153 -21.88 -6.45 23.70
N LEU A 154 -21.63 -7.54 22.95
CA LEU A 154 -22.66 -8.45 22.45
C LEU A 154 -22.85 -9.71 23.32
N VAL A 155 -21.96 -9.95 24.29
CA VAL A 155 -21.99 -11.12 25.19
C VAL A 155 -22.50 -10.75 26.61
N ARG A 156 -23.28 -9.66 26.73
CA ARG A 156 -23.99 -9.31 27.97
C ARG A 156 -25.49 -9.39 27.79
#